data_AF-A0A7S0HAZ0-F1
#
_entry.id   AF-A0A7S0HAZ0-F1
#
_cell.length_a   1.000
_cell.length_b   1.000
_cell.length_c   1.000
_cell.angle_alpha   90.00
_cell.angle_beta   90.00
_cell.angle_gamma   90.00
#
_symmetry.space_group_name_H-M   'P 1'
#
loop_
_entity.id
_entity.type
_entity.pdbx_description
1 polymer ?
#
loop_
_entity_poly.entity_id
_entity_poly.type
_entity_poly.pdbx_seq_one_letter_code
_entity_poly.pdbx_strand_id
1 'polypeptide(L)'
;EDFVSAAEAEHVMKVGLPLMHRSLAGGRTESIRTSTTAMLPARDPVVRAITERAAHLSGYPYGNIEPLQLLQYTPGQKYEPHFDYGEACDFEENLRNGHRHVTMLVYLNDVPEEFGGHTVFPKLELKLSPKARAAIAFNDCLPNGQEDPRTLHD
;
A
#
# COMPACT_ATOMS: atom_id res chain seq x y z
N GLU A 1 1.43 12.19 9.86
CA GLU A 1 2.46 12.84 9.01
C GLU A 1 3.84 12.36 9.45
N ASP A 2 4.88 12.54 8.63
CA ASP A 2 6.28 12.19 8.94
C ASP A 2 6.51 10.74 9.41
N PHE A 3 5.80 9.77 8.84
CA PHE A 3 5.92 8.36 9.20
C PHE A 3 7.31 7.80 8.89
N VAL A 4 7.93 8.25 7.80
CA VAL A 4 9.32 7.95 7.44
C VAL A 4 10.16 9.22 7.40
N SER A 5 11.46 9.10 7.67
CA SER A 5 12.40 10.20 7.44
C SER A 5 12.68 10.40 5.95
N ALA A 6 13.25 11.54 5.57
CA ALA A 6 13.68 11.78 4.19
C ALA A 6 14.72 10.75 3.72
N ALA A 7 15.69 10.41 4.59
CA ALA A 7 16.71 9.41 4.30
C ALA A 7 16.12 8.00 4.13
N GLU A 8 15.10 7.65 4.93
CA GLU A 8 14.39 6.39 4.78
C GLU A 8 13.62 6.31 3.46
N ALA A 9 12.91 7.38 3.09
CA ALA A 9 12.18 7.43 1.82
C ALA A 9 13.12 7.32 0.61
N GLU A 10 14.22 8.06 0.62
CA GLU A 10 15.25 7.98 -0.43
C GLU A 10 15.87 6.58 -0.52
N HIS A 11 16.19 5.98 0.62
CA HIS A 11 16.77 4.64 0.67
C HIS A 11 15.80 3.58 0.13
N VAL A 12 14.52 3.63 0.51
CA VAL A 12 13.48 2.72 0.00
C VAL A 12 13.39 2.80 -1.53
N MET A 13 13.34 4.02 -2.09
CA MET A 13 13.34 4.19 -3.54
C MET A 13 14.61 3.63 -4.17
N LYS A 14 15.79 3.90 -3.60
CA LYS A 14 17.08 3.42 -4.10
C LYS A 14 17.17 1.90 -4.18
N VAL A 15 16.69 1.18 -3.16
CA VAL A 15 16.77 -0.30 -3.13
C VAL A 15 15.65 -0.96 -3.95
N GLY A 16 14.48 -0.32 -4.05
CA GLY A 16 13.32 -0.88 -4.73
C GLY A 16 13.29 -0.64 -6.24
N LEU A 17 13.70 0.54 -6.72
CA LEU A 17 13.60 0.92 -8.14
C LEU A 17 14.30 -0.06 -9.11
N PRO A 18 15.48 -0.65 -8.80
CA PRO A 18 16.12 -1.64 -9.67
C PRO A 18 15.36 -2.98 -9.78
N LEU A 19 14.41 -3.24 -8.88
CA LEU A 19 13.67 -4.51 -8.77
C LEU A 19 12.27 -4.44 -9.42
N MET A 20 11.94 -3.29 -10.02
CA MET A 20 10.60 -2.99 -10.49
C MET A 20 10.21 -3.83 -11.70
N HIS A 21 9.00 -4.35 -11.68
CA HIS A 21 8.36 -5.06 -12.77
C HIS A 21 6.91 -4.60 -12.92
N ARG A 22 6.22 -5.07 -13.96
CA ARG A 22 4.83 -4.68 -14.20
C ARG A 22 3.92 -5.18 -13.06
N SER A 23 3.12 -4.30 -12.49
CA SER A 23 2.13 -4.68 -11.47
C SER A 23 1.08 -5.62 -12.04
N LEU A 24 0.64 -6.55 -11.19
CA LEU A 24 -0.46 -7.48 -11.47
C LEU A 24 -1.66 -7.13 -10.56
N ALA A 25 -2.87 -7.37 -11.04
CA ALA A 25 -4.09 -7.41 -10.25
C ALA A 25 -4.67 -8.84 -10.33
N GLY A 26 -4.96 -9.48 -9.19
CA GLY A 26 -5.42 -10.88 -9.16
C GLY A 26 -4.47 -11.86 -9.89
N GLY A 27 -3.16 -11.60 -9.85
CA GLY A 27 -2.14 -12.40 -10.54
C GLY A 27 -2.05 -12.21 -12.06
N ARG A 28 -2.76 -11.24 -12.64
CA ARG A 28 -2.75 -10.95 -14.09
C ARG A 28 -2.39 -9.49 -14.37
N THR A 29 -1.77 -9.24 -15.53
CA THR A 29 -1.58 -7.86 -16.00
C THR A 29 -2.93 -7.35 -16.48
N GLU A 30 -3.49 -6.38 -15.77
CA GLU A 30 -4.83 -5.86 -16.05
C GLU A 30 -4.82 -4.35 -16.31
N SER A 31 -5.83 -3.85 -17.02
CA SER A 31 -6.03 -2.42 -17.25
C SER A 31 -6.39 -1.66 -15.97
N ILE A 32 -6.84 -2.38 -14.92
CA ILE A 32 -7.27 -1.78 -13.67
C ILE A 32 -6.10 -1.34 -12.78
N ARG A 33 -4.93 -1.99 -12.89
CA ARG A 33 -3.71 -1.62 -12.15
C ARG A 33 -2.57 -1.43 -13.12
N THR A 34 -2.17 -0.19 -13.29
CA THR A 34 -1.22 0.19 -14.34
C THR A 34 0.11 0.72 -13.84
N SER A 35 0.45 0.48 -12.58
CA SER A 35 1.76 0.81 -11.99
C SER A 35 2.86 -0.18 -12.37
N THR A 36 4.08 0.13 -11.92
CA THR A 36 5.15 -0.84 -11.71
C THR A 36 5.32 -1.09 -10.21
N THR A 37 5.85 -2.26 -9.84
CA THR A 37 5.99 -2.67 -8.45
C THR A 37 7.26 -3.48 -8.18
N ALA A 38 7.70 -3.48 -6.93
CA ALA A 38 8.74 -4.36 -6.42
C ALA A 38 8.44 -4.75 -4.96
N MET A 39 8.75 -6.00 -4.59
CA MET A 39 8.82 -6.38 -3.18
C MET A 39 10.17 -5.92 -2.63
N LEU A 40 10.14 -5.19 -1.52
CA LEU A 40 11.34 -4.69 -0.88
C LEU A 40 12.06 -5.80 -0.11
N PRO A 41 13.41 -5.80 -0.07
CA PRO A 41 14.17 -6.83 0.61
C PRO A 41 14.00 -6.73 2.13
N ALA A 42 13.25 -7.66 2.73
CA ALA A 42 12.96 -7.67 4.18
C ALA A 42 14.19 -7.76 5.11
N ARG A 43 15.36 -8.12 4.57
CA ARG A 43 16.63 -8.14 5.31
C ARG A 43 17.37 -6.80 5.30
N ASP A 44 16.94 -5.85 4.48
CA ASP A 44 17.48 -4.50 4.51
C ASP A 44 17.11 -3.82 5.85
N PRO A 45 18.07 -3.23 6.56
CA PRO A 45 17.84 -2.70 7.90
C PRO A 45 16.86 -1.52 7.93
N VAL A 46 16.81 -0.71 6.88
CA VAL A 46 15.88 0.42 6.78
C VAL A 46 14.46 -0.10 6.51
N VAL A 47 14.32 -1.02 5.56
CA VAL A 47 13.03 -1.69 5.27
C VAL A 47 12.49 -2.33 6.54
N ARG A 48 13.32 -3.08 7.26
CA ARG A 48 12.96 -3.72 8.54
C ARG A 48 12.51 -2.70 9.59
N ALA A 49 13.23 -1.60 9.76
CA ALA A 49 12.88 -0.58 10.74
C ALA A 49 11.52 0.08 10.44
N ILE A 50 11.21 0.31 9.16
CA ILE A 50 9.89 0.82 8.73
C ILE A 50 8.80 -0.23 9.01
N THR A 51 9.04 -1.51 8.72
CA THR A 51 8.09 -2.59 9.01
C THR A 51 7.84 -2.74 10.51
N GLU A 52 8.87 -2.67 11.36
CA GLU A 52 8.72 -2.70 12.82
C GLU A 52 7.90 -1.52 13.34
N ARG A 53 8.08 -0.32 12.74
CA ARG A 53 7.28 0.87 13.05
C ARG A 53 5.82 0.70 12.63
N ALA A 54 5.57 0.15 11.44
CA ALA A 54 4.23 -0.15 10.96
C ALA A 54 3.52 -1.18 11.87
N ALA A 55 4.22 -2.24 12.28
CA ALA A 55 3.72 -3.24 13.22
C ALA A 55 3.32 -2.61 14.57
N HIS A 56 4.16 -1.72 15.10
CA HIS A 56 3.85 -1.01 16.34
C HIS A 56 2.60 -0.13 16.21
N LEU A 57 2.44 0.58 15.09
CA LEU A 57 1.27 1.44 14.86
C LEU A 57 -0.02 0.65 14.59
N SER A 58 0.06 -0.48 13.89
CA SER A 58 -1.12 -1.30 13.57
C SER A 58 -1.58 -2.13 14.77
N GLY A 59 -0.72 -2.35 15.77
CA GLY A 59 -0.99 -3.22 16.91
C GLY A 59 -0.84 -4.71 16.59
N TYR A 60 -0.39 -5.06 15.37
CA TYR A 60 -0.14 -6.44 14.97
C TYR A 60 1.34 -6.82 15.14
N PRO A 61 1.65 -8.10 15.46
CA PRO A 61 3.02 -8.56 15.50
C PRO A 61 3.75 -8.38 14.16
N TYR A 62 5.07 -8.14 14.21
CA TYR A 62 5.89 -7.99 13.01
C TYR A 62 5.69 -9.13 11.97
N GLY A 63 5.51 -10.36 12.44
CA GLY A 63 5.32 -11.53 11.56
C GLY A 63 4.00 -11.53 10.78
N ASN A 64 3.06 -10.65 11.13
CA ASN A 64 1.79 -10.46 10.43
C ASN A 64 1.87 -9.37 9.34
N ILE A 65 2.96 -8.60 9.29
CA ILE A 65 3.13 -7.57 8.27
C ILE A 65 3.66 -8.23 7.00
N GLU A 66 2.91 -8.10 5.91
CA GLU A 66 3.36 -8.54 4.59
C GLU A 66 4.67 -7.84 4.19
N PRO A 67 5.49 -8.46 3.32
CA PRO A 67 6.71 -7.81 2.85
C PRO A 67 6.35 -6.47 2.18
N LEU A 68 7.09 -5.40 2.50
CA LEU A 68 6.75 -4.07 1.99
C LEU A 68 6.80 -4.04 0.46
N GLN A 69 5.73 -3.53 -0.14
CA GLN A 69 5.61 -3.38 -1.59
C GLN A 69 5.89 -1.93 -1.97
N LEU A 70 6.83 -1.71 -2.88
CA LEU A 70 7.04 -0.42 -3.55
C LEU A 70 6.15 -0.35 -4.78
N LEU A 71 5.51 0.79 -4.97
CA LEU A 71 4.70 1.11 -6.15
C LEU A 71 5.20 2.40 -6.78
N GLN A 72 5.27 2.40 -8.11
CA GLN A 72 5.61 3.58 -8.89
C GLN A 72 4.52 3.80 -9.94
N TYR A 73 4.04 5.03 -9.98
CA TYR A 73 3.09 5.52 -10.96
C TYR A 73 3.77 6.60 -11.78
N THR A 74 3.80 6.42 -13.10
CA THR A 74 4.20 7.46 -14.06
C THR A 74 2.95 8.19 -14.57
N PRO A 75 3.08 9.37 -15.22
CA PRO A 75 1.92 10.08 -15.74
C PRO A 75 0.98 9.19 -16.56
N GLY A 76 -0.31 9.24 -16.25
CA GLY A 76 -1.36 8.42 -16.88
C GLY A 76 -1.55 7.02 -16.28
N GLN A 77 -0.69 6.56 -15.38
CA GLN A 77 -0.90 5.31 -14.63
C GLN A 77 -1.85 5.54 -13.45
N LYS A 78 -2.58 4.49 -13.10
CA LYS A 78 -3.61 4.48 -12.06
C LYS A 78 -3.80 3.08 -11.46
N TYR A 79 -4.46 3.04 -10.32
CA TYR A 79 -5.24 1.90 -9.86
C TYR A 79 -6.72 2.30 -9.95
N GLU A 80 -7.59 1.44 -10.42
CA GLU A 80 -9.03 1.59 -10.27
C GLU A 80 -9.49 1.21 -8.85
N PRO A 81 -10.67 1.70 -8.40
CA PRO A 81 -11.19 1.41 -7.08
C PRO A 81 -11.21 -0.08 -6.74
N HIS A 82 -10.64 -0.45 -5.60
CA HIS A 82 -10.50 -1.81 -5.14
C HIS A 82 -10.57 -1.90 -3.60
N PHE A 83 -10.60 -3.14 -3.11
CA PHE A 83 -10.41 -3.46 -1.70
C PHE A 83 -9.07 -4.18 -1.53
N ASP A 84 -8.42 -3.96 -0.39
CA ASP A 84 -7.18 -4.67 -0.07
C ASP A 84 -7.42 -6.00 0.63
N TYR A 85 -8.58 -6.17 1.27
CA TYR A 85 -9.00 -7.47 1.77
C TYR A 85 -9.29 -8.42 0.60
N GLY A 86 -8.90 -9.69 0.75
CA GLY A 86 -9.27 -10.73 -0.20
C GLY A 86 -10.77 -10.98 -0.13
N GLU A 87 -11.43 -11.12 -1.28
CA GLU A 87 -12.84 -11.53 -1.29
C GLU A 87 -12.97 -12.94 -0.67
N ALA A 88 -14.05 -13.19 0.08
CA ALA A 88 -14.27 -14.49 0.71
C ALA A 88 -14.23 -15.69 -0.27
N CYS A 89 -14.52 -15.46 -1.56
CA CYS A 89 -14.48 -16.47 -2.62
C CYS A 89 -13.08 -16.65 -3.24
N ASP A 90 -12.11 -15.77 -2.98
CA ASP A 90 -10.72 -15.93 -3.44
C ASP A 90 -9.93 -16.79 -2.45
N PHE A 91 -10.27 -18.08 -2.44
CA PHE A 91 -9.71 -19.05 -1.50
C PHE A 91 -8.19 -19.18 -1.63
N GLU A 92 -7.63 -19.04 -2.84
CA GLU A 92 -6.19 -19.15 -3.04
C GLU A 92 -5.43 -17.93 -2.49
N GLU A 93 -5.95 -16.72 -2.67
CA GLU A 93 -5.38 -15.49 -2.09
C GLU A 93 -5.48 -15.52 -0.55
N ASN A 94 -6.66 -15.87 -0.02
CA ASN A 94 -6.91 -15.96 1.42
C ASN A 94 -6.04 -17.02 2.10
N LEU A 95 -5.77 -18.16 1.44
CA LEU A 95 -4.84 -19.17 1.95
C LEU A 95 -3.40 -18.70 1.95
N ARG A 96 -2.98 -17.89 0.96
CA ARG A 96 -1.59 -17.44 0.82
C ARG A 96 -1.26 -16.26 1.72
N ASN A 97 -2.14 -15.26 1.75
CA ASN A 97 -1.87 -13.96 2.38
C ASN A 97 -2.74 -13.71 3.62
N GLY A 98 -3.73 -14.57 3.89
CA GLY A 98 -4.70 -14.36 4.97
C GLY A 98 -5.69 -13.25 4.64
N HIS A 99 -6.44 -12.82 5.65
CA HIS A 99 -7.34 -11.67 5.55
C HIS A 99 -6.61 -10.41 6.00
N ARG A 100 -6.48 -9.41 5.12
CA ARG A 100 -5.91 -8.10 5.49
C ARG A 100 -6.88 -7.35 6.39
N HIS A 101 -6.43 -7.01 7.60
CA HIS A 101 -7.23 -6.25 8.56
C HIS A 101 -6.90 -4.75 8.56
N VAL A 102 -5.67 -4.40 8.19
CA VAL A 102 -5.16 -3.04 8.23
C VAL A 102 -4.25 -2.83 7.02
N THR A 103 -4.50 -1.75 6.30
CA THR A 103 -3.63 -1.27 5.23
C THR A 103 -2.92 -0.01 5.68
N MET A 104 -1.64 0.09 5.30
CA MET A 104 -0.85 1.31 5.46
C MET A 104 -0.19 1.69 4.13
N LEU A 105 -0.56 2.85 3.60
CA LEU A 105 0.03 3.44 2.40
C LEU A 105 0.99 4.55 2.82
N VAL A 106 2.23 4.51 2.34
CA VAL A 106 3.25 5.52 2.66
C VAL A 106 3.67 6.24 1.39
N TYR A 107 3.49 7.55 1.34
CA TYR A 107 3.93 8.37 0.23
C TYR A 107 5.43 8.67 0.37
N LEU A 108 6.22 8.30 -0.64
CA LEU A 108 7.68 8.48 -0.61
C LEU A 108 8.14 9.81 -1.21
N ASN A 109 7.30 10.44 -2.03
CA ASN A 109 7.56 11.71 -2.68
C ASN A 109 6.27 12.54 -2.78
N ASP A 110 6.43 13.84 -2.99
CA ASP A 110 5.32 14.73 -3.32
C ASP A 110 4.92 14.53 -4.78
N VAL A 111 3.62 14.70 -5.05
CA VAL A 111 3.07 14.77 -6.41
C VAL A 111 2.37 16.12 -6.53
N PRO A 112 2.78 16.97 -7.50
CA PRO A 112 2.08 18.23 -7.75
C PRO A 112 0.60 17.98 -8.08
N GLU A 113 -0.28 18.79 -7.50
CA GLU A 113 -1.74 18.60 -7.54
C GLU A 113 -2.28 18.48 -8.98
N GLU A 114 -1.67 19.18 -9.94
CA GLU A 114 -2.03 19.13 -11.35
C GLU A 114 -1.83 17.75 -12.01
N PHE A 115 -1.02 16.88 -11.42
CA PHE A 115 -0.78 15.52 -11.91
C PHE A 115 -1.68 14.47 -11.24
N GLY A 116 -2.44 14.84 -10.21
CA GLY A 116 -3.30 13.91 -9.49
C GLY A 116 -2.51 12.97 -8.56
N GLY A 117 -2.77 11.67 -8.65
CA GLY A 117 -2.15 10.65 -7.80
C GLY A 117 -2.76 10.52 -6.40
N HIS A 118 -3.92 11.14 -6.19
CA HIS A 118 -4.66 11.07 -4.93
C HIS A 118 -5.04 9.64 -4.56
N THR A 119 -5.10 9.36 -3.26
CA THR A 119 -5.83 8.20 -2.75
C THR A 119 -7.25 8.64 -2.41
N VAL A 120 -8.24 8.04 -3.08
CA VAL A 120 -9.65 8.41 -2.94
C VAL A 120 -10.43 7.30 -2.26
N PHE A 121 -11.19 7.64 -1.22
CA PHE A 121 -12.18 6.76 -0.59
C PHE A 121 -13.58 7.26 -0.96
N PRO A 122 -14.16 6.82 -2.10
CA PRO A 122 -15.42 7.39 -2.61
C PRO A 122 -16.58 7.29 -1.63
N LYS A 123 -16.69 6.20 -0.85
CA LYS A 123 -17.79 6.02 0.11
C LYS A 123 -17.65 6.87 1.38
N LEU A 124 -16.46 7.41 1.62
CA LEU A 124 -16.18 8.34 2.72
C LEU A 124 -16.13 9.79 2.26
N GLU A 125 -16.31 10.04 0.95
CA GLU A 125 -16.13 11.37 0.33
C GLU A 125 -14.77 12.00 0.68
N LEU A 126 -13.75 11.15 0.80
CA LEU A 126 -12.41 11.54 1.24
C LEU A 126 -11.43 11.42 0.08
N LYS A 127 -10.65 12.48 -0.13
CA LYS A 127 -9.60 12.56 -1.15
C LYS A 127 -8.32 13.06 -0.49
N LEU A 128 -7.23 12.29 -0.57
CA LEU A 128 -5.97 12.58 0.08
C LEU A 128 -4.88 12.80 -0.97
N SER A 129 -4.22 13.96 -0.93
CA SER A 129 -3.09 14.27 -1.83
C SER A 129 -1.81 13.60 -1.32
N PRO A 130 -0.97 13.03 -2.21
CA PRO A 130 0.31 12.47 -1.83
C PRO A 130 1.21 13.56 -1.26
N LYS A 131 1.57 13.41 0.01
CA LYS A 131 2.51 14.27 0.70
C LYS A 131 3.68 13.43 1.15
N ALA A 132 4.88 13.79 0.70
CA ALA A 132 6.08 13.01 1.00
C ALA A 132 6.18 12.73 2.49
N ARG A 133 6.52 11.49 2.82
CA ARG A 133 6.71 10.95 4.17
C ARG A 133 5.43 10.79 5.00
N ALA A 134 4.28 11.22 4.50
CA ALA A 134 3.01 10.94 5.16
C ALA A 134 2.60 9.48 4.92
N ALA A 135 1.81 8.95 5.84
CA ALA A 135 1.18 7.65 5.71
C ALA A 135 -0.32 7.76 5.99
N ILE A 136 -1.09 6.94 5.29
CA ILE A 136 -2.51 6.68 5.52
C ILE A 136 -2.58 5.28 6.10
N ALA A 137 -3.30 5.11 7.21
CA ALA A 137 -3.60 3.81 7.77
C ALA A 137 -5.10 3.70 8.00
N PHE A 138 -5.69 2.59 7.59
CA PHE A 138 -7.11 2.33 7.74
C PHE A 138 -7.37 0.84 8.02
N ASN A 139 -8.43 0.57 8.76
CA ASN A 139 -8.86 -0.80 9.04
C ASN A 139 -9.76 -1.27 7.91
N ASP A 140 -9.37 -2.34 7.25
CA ASP A 140 -10.13 -3.03 6.20
C ASP A 140 -11.32 -3.82 6.75
N CYS A 141 -11.37 -3.99 8.08
CA CYS A 141 -12.44 -4.67 8.76
C CYS A 141 -13.11 -3.78 9.82
N LEU A 142 -14.42 -3.97 9.97
CA LEU A 142 -15.22 -3.48 11.09
C LEU A 142 -14.81 -4.17 12.40
N PRO A 143 -15.16 -3.61 13.58
CA PRO A 143 -14.83 -4.21 14.88
C PRO A 143 -15.40 -5.63 15.10
N ASN A 144 -16.40 -6.04 14.31
CA ASN A 144 -16.97 -7.39 14.33
C ASN A 144 -16.21 -8.38 13.42
N GLY A 145 -15.12 -7.95 12.78
CA GLY A 145 -14.30 -8.76 11.88
C GLY A 145 -14.84 -8.89 10.46
N GLN A 146 -15.95 -8.22 10.11
CA GLN A 146 -16.42 -8.20 8.73
C GLN A 146 -15.71 -7.12 7.91
N GLU A 147 -15.59 -7.35 6.61
CA GLU A 147 -15.10 -6.39 5.63
C GLU A 147 -15.81 -5.03 5.77
N ASP A 148 -15.06 -3.94 5.79
CA ASP A 148 -15.63 -2.61 5.81
C ASP A 148 -15.83 -2.09 4.37
N PRO A 149 -17.06 -2.05 3.84
CA PRO A 149 -17.29 -1.66 2.46
C PRO A 149 -16.88 -0.22 2.17
N ARG A 150 -16.64 0.61 3.19
CA ARG A 150 -16.22 2.01 3.06
C ARG A 150 -14.75 2.16 2.71
N THR A 151 -13.94 1.11 2.83
CA THR A 151 -12.50 1.13 2.49
C THR A 151 -12.23 0.90 1.00
N LEU A 152 -13.26 0.86 0.15
CA LEU A 152 -13.08 0.95 -1.29
C LEU A 152 -12.21 2.18 -1.60
N HIS A 153 -11.09 1.99 -2.27
CA HIS A 153 -10.15 3.06 -2.57
C HIS A 153 -9.36 2.84 -3.86
N ASP A 154 -8.73 3.90 -4.37
CA ASP A 154 -7.84 3.89 -5.53
C ASP A 154 -6.51 4.60 -5.28
#